data_AF-A0A0L0C527-F1
#
_entry.id   AF-A0A0L0C527-F1
#
_cell.length_a   1.000
_cell.length_b   1.000
_cell.length_c   1.000
_cell.angle_alpha   90.00
_cell.angle_beta   90.00
_cell.angle_gamma   90.00
#
_symmetry.space_group_name_H-M   'P 1'
#
loop_
_entity.id
_entity.type
_entity.pdbx_description
1 polymer ?
#
loop_
_entity_poly.entity_id
_entity_poly.type
_entity_poly.pdbx_seq_one_letter_code
_entity_poly.pdbx_strand_id
1 'polypeptide(L)' 'MLRILSLGLMALMAISATQVQAASPRWEPQIAVLCEAGQVYQPQYLSEEGRWVTDLNKKSTGATCLRDKLDLLDYCKK' A
#
# COMPACT_ATOMS: atom_id res chain seq x y z
N MET A 1 19.24 21.20 -39.21
CA MET A 1 17.82 20.83 -38.98
C MET A 1 17.68 19.43 -38.37
N LEU A 2 18.31 18.40 -38.93
CA LEU A 2 18.24 17.02 -38.41
C LEU A 2 18.71 16.84 -36.94
N ARG A 3 19.73 17.59 -36.52
CA ARG A 3 20.26 17.57 -35.13
C ARG A 3 19.33 18.21 -34.09
N ILE A 4 18.50 19.17 -34.49
CA ILE A 4 17.57 19.87 -33.59
C ILE A 4 16.33 18.99 -33.35
N LEU A 5 15.85 18.28 -34.38
CA LEU A 5 14.80 17.27 -34.24
C LEU A 5 15.23 16.13 -33.30
N SER A 6 16.48 15.65 -33.40
CA SER A 6 16.97 14.56 -32.54
C SER A 6 17.09 14.96 -31.07
N LEU A 7 17.46 16.22 -30.78
CA LEU A 7 17.50 16.76 -29.41
C LEU A 7 16.08 16.93 -28.84
N GLY A 8 15.12 17.40 -29.64
CA GLY A 8 13.71 17.51 -29.25
C GLY A 8 13.05 16.15 -28.98
N LEU A 9 13.39 15.13 -29.77
CA LEU A 9 12.86 13.76 -29.61
C LEU A 9 13.40 13.07 -28.35
N MET A 10 14.66 13.32 -27.98
CA MET A 10 15.25 12.81 -26.73
C MET A 10 14.66 13.51 -25.49
N ALA A 11 14.36 14.80 -25.57
CA ALA A 11 13.73 15.55 -24.46
C ALA A 11 12.29 15.09 -24.18
N LEU A 12 11.53 14.66 -25.20
CA LEU A 12 10.15 14.19 -25.06
C LEU A 12 10.05 12.81 -24.35
N MET A 13 11.07 11.95 -24.47
CA MET A 13 11.09 10.64 -23.80
C MET A 13 11.52 10.69 -22.33
N ALA A 14 12.01 11.83 -21.84
CA ALA A 14 12.54 11.94 -20.48
C ALA A 14 11.46 12.17 -19.40
N ILE A 15 10.19 12.33 -19.78
CA ILE A 15 9.12 12.76 -18.84
C ILE A 15 8.31 11.57 -18.27
N SER A 16 8.43 10.36 -18.81
CA SER A 16 7.49 9.26 -18.53
C SER A 16 8.00 8.14 -17.61
N ALA A 17 8.89 8.43 -16.66
CA ALA A 17 9.37 7.41 -15.73
C ALA A 17 9.58 7.96 -14.31
N THR A 18 8.56 8.57 -13.71
CA THR A 18 8.43 8.48 -12.25
C THR A 18 8.05 7.03 -11.92
N GLN A 19 9.06 6.15 -11.93
CA GLN A 19 8.91 4.82 -11.34
C GLN A 19 8.66 5.04 -9.86
N VAL A 20 7.39 5.01 -9.47
CA VAL A 20 7.03 4.78 -8.07
C VAL A 20 7.70 3.44 -7.74
N GLN A 21 8.70 3.48 -6.88
CA GLN A 21 9.38 2.28 -6.42
C GLN A 21 8.29 1.41 -5.80
N ALA A 22 7.82 0.42 -6.55
CA ALA A 22 6.88 -0.55 -6.03
C ALA A 22 7.52 -1.21 -4.81
N ALA A 23 6.68 -1.70 -3.89
CA ALA A 23 7.13 -2.64 -2.87
C ALA A 23 8.03 -3.71 -3.51
N SER A 24 8.94 -4.29 -2.74
CA SER A 24 9.89 -5.30 -3.22
C SER A 24 9.19 -6.29 -4.18
N PRO A 25 9.84 -6.72 -5.28
CA PRO A 25 9.22 -7.67 -6.21
C PRO A 25 8.90 -9.02 -5.54
N ARG A 26 9.38 -9.21 -4.32
CA ARG A 26 9.06 -10.30 -3.42
C ARG A 26 7.90 -9.89 -2.53
N TRP A 27 6.86 -10.71 -2.49
CA TRP A 27 5.78 -10.54 -1.53
C TRP A 27 6.31 -10.52 -0.08
N GLU A 28 5.81 -9.57 0.69
CA GLU A 28 6.04 -9.44 2.12
C GLU A 28 4.70 -9.25 2.84
N PRO A 29 4.44 -9.96 3.95
CA PRO A 29 3.23 -9.78 4.74
C PRO A 29 3.10 -8.33 5.20
N GLN A 30 1.95 -7.72 4.89
CA GLN A 30 1.66 -6.33 5.21
C GLN A 30 0.24 -6.18 5.72
N ILE A 31 0.02 -5.17 6.56
CA ILE A 31 -1.29 -4.82 7.09
C ILE A 31 -1.61 -3.37 6.77
N ALA A 32 -2.89 -3.09 6.54
CA ALA A 32 -3.40 -1.75 6.31
C ALA A 32 -4.57 -1.46 7.25
N VAL A 33 -4.55 -0.26 7.80
CA VAL A 33 -5.42 0.17 8.88
C VAL A 33 -5.90 1.59 8.56
N LEU A 34 -7.22 1.79 8.50
CA LEU A 34 -7.82 3.12 8.34
C LEU A 34 -8.68 3.47 9.56
N CYS A 35 -8.22 4.45 10.34
CA CYS A 35 -8.86 4.86 11.58
C CYS A 35 -9.68 6.14 11.42
N GLU A 36 -10.92 6.05 10.94
CA GLU A 36 -11.83 7.21 10.86
C GLU A 36 -12.87 7.23 11.99
N ALA A 37 -13.17 8.43 12.50
CA ALA A 37 -14.17 8.60 13.55
C ALA A 37 -15.58 8.28 13.01
N GLY A 38 -16.34 7.47 13.74
CA GLY A 38 -17.71 7.09 13.36
C GLY A 38 -17.82 5.98 12.31
N GLN A 39 -16.70 5.45 11.82
CA GLN A 39 -16.70 4.28 10.93
C GLN A 39 -16.36 2.99 11.69
N VAL A 40 -16.92 1.88 11.19
CA VAL A 40 -16.53 0.54 11.66
C VAL A 40 -15.16 0.22 11.10
N TYR A 41 -14.19 0.11 11.99
CA TYR A 41 -12.83 -0.26 11.64
C TYR A 41 -12.74 -1.75 11.29
N GLN A 42 -12.17 -2.06 10.13
CA GLN A 42 -11.82 -3.42 9.72
C GLN A 42 -10.38 -3.42 9.16
N PRO A 43 -9.43 -4.11 9.80
CA PRO A 43 -8.08 -4.23 9.27
C PRO A 43 -8.08 -5.00 7.94
N GLN A 44 -7.08 -4.71 7.12
CA GLN A 44 -6.80 -5.46 5.90
C GLN A 44 -5.39 -6.04 5.96
N TYR A 45 -5.19 -7.20 5.33
CA TYR A 45 -3.88 -7.79 5.11
C TYR A 45 -3.63 -8.02 3.62
N LEU A 46 -2.37 -7.98 3.21
CA LEU A 46 -1.97 -8.31 1.84
C LEU A 46 -1.81 -9.82 1.71
N SER A 47 -2.67 -10.48 0.93
CA SER A 47 -2.57 -11.90 0.64
C SER A 47 -1.34 -12.23 -0.22
N GLU A 48 -0.92 -13.49 -0.25
CA GLU A 48 0.21 -13.96 -1.08
C GLU A 48 -0.02 -13.72 -2.58
N GLU A 49 -1.28 -13.66 -3.02
CA GLU A 49 -1.68 -13.32 -4.38
C GLU A 49 -1.60 -11.81 -4.68
N GLY A 50 -1.15 -11.00 -3.72
CA GLY A 50 -1.02 -9.55 -3.85
C GLY A 50 -2.35 -8.81 -3.79
N ARG A 51 -3.38 -9.37 -3.14
CA ARG A 51 -4.68 -8.73 -2.96
C ARG A 51 -4.87 -8.27 -1.52
N TRP A 52 -5.43 -7.09 -1.34
CA TRP A 52 -5.88 -6.63 -0.03
C TRP A 52 -7.15 -7.36 0.38
N VAL A 53 -7.14 -8.00 1.54
CA VAL A 53 -8.25 -8.79 2.08
C VAL A 53 -8.66 -8.22 3.43
N THR A 54 -9.97 -8.01 3.61
CA THR A 54 -10.54 -7.57 4.89
C THR A 54 -10.60 -8.73 5.88
N ASP A 55 -10.03 -8.56 7.07
CA ASP A 55 -10.14 -9.55 8.14
C ASP A 55 -11.48 -9.43 8.86
N LEU A 56 -12.42 -10.31 8.51
CA LEU A 56 -13.74 -10.39 9.14
C LEU A 56 -13.73 -11.14 10.49
N ASN A 57 -12.62 -11.78 10.87
CA ASN A 57 -12.52 -12.54 12.11
C ASN A 57 -12.33 -11.63 13.32
N LYS A 58 -11.86 -10.40 13.12
CA LYS A 58 -11.79 -9.41 14.19
C LYS A 58 -13.17 -8.80 14.42
N LYS A 59 -13.82 -9.24 15.52
CA LYS A 59 -15.03 -8.58 16.03
C LYS A 59 -14.77 -7.09 16.19
N SER A 60 -15.56 -6.27 15.49
CA SER A 60 -15.60 -4.81 15.59
C SER A 60 -16.21 -4.29 16.90
N THR A 61 -16.30 -5.14 17.92
CA THR A 61 -16.94 -4.83 19.20
C THR A 61 -16.01 -3.94 20.01
N GLY A 62 -16.11 -2.63 19.78
CA GLY A 62 -15.75 -1.60 20.73
C GLY A 62 -14.31 -1.69 21.27
N ALA A 63 -13.32 -1.55 20.40
CA ALA A 63 -12.05 -0.96 20.80
C ALA A 63 -11.42 -0.31 19.59
N THR A 64 -11.19 0.99 19.72
CA THR A 64 -10.30 1.85 18.94
C THR A 64 -9.44 1.12 17.92
N CYS A 65 -9.56 1.53 16.66
CA CYS A 65 -8.66 1.20 15.56
C CYS A 65 -7.21 0.91 16.01
N LEU A 66 -6.55 -0.10 15.43
CA LEU A 66 -5.17 -0.45 15.76
C LEU A 66 -4.26 0.77 15.55
N ARG A 67 -3.87 1.42 16.64
CA ARG A 67 -3.03 2.63 16.61
C ARG A 67 -1.67 2.41 17.25
N ASP A 68 -1.62 1.57 18.28
CA ASP A 68 -0.39 1.30 19.01
C ASP A 68 0.47 0.27 18.28
N LYS A 69 1.80 0.48 18.32
CA LYS A 69 2.78 -0.42 17.69
C LYS A 69 2.63 -1.86 18.18
N LEU A 70 2.36 -2.05 19.47
CA LEU A 70 2.21 -3.38 20.05
C LEU A 70 0.95 -4.08 19.55
N ASP A 71 -0.14 -3.34 19.36
CA ASP A 71 -1.41 -3.88 18.81
C ASP A 71 -1.26 -4.26 17.34
N LEU A 72 -0.57 -3.43 16.55
CA LEU A 72 -0.23 -3.74 15.16
C LEU A 72 0.64 -5.00 15.07
N LEU A 73 1.63 -5.13 15.96
CA LEU A 73 2.50 -6.31 16.02
C LEU A 73 1.73 -7.57 16.44
N ASP A 74 0.81 -7.46 17.41
CA ASP A 74 -0.03 -8.59 17.82
C ASP A 74 -0.96 -9.04 16.69
N TYR A 75 -1.52 -8.10 15.93
CA TYR A 75 -2.32 -8.40 14.75
C TYR A 75 -1.50 -9.13 13.67
N CYS A 76 -0.26 -8.70 13.38
CA CYS A 76 0.61 -9.36 12.40
C CYS A 76 1.06 -10.78 12.80
N LYS A 77 0.95 -11.17 14.07
CA LYS A 77 1.38 -12.50 14.54
C LYS A 77 0.32 -13.59 14.29
N LYS A 78 -0.92 -13.20 14.03
CA LYS A 78 -2.00 -14.14 13.70
C LYS A 78 -1.83 -14.68 12.30
#